data_AF-W4FWH1-F1
#
_entry.id   AF-W4FWH1-F1
#
_cell.length_a   1.000
_cell.length_b   1.000
_cell.length_c   1.000
_cell.angle_alpha   90.00
_cell.angle_beta   90.00
_cell.angle_gamma   90.00
#
_symmetry.space_group_name_H-M   'P 1'
#
loop_
_entity.id
_entity.type
_entity.pdbx_description
1 polymer ?
#
loop_
_entity_poly.entity_id
_entity_poly.type
_entity_poly.pdbx_seq_one_letter_code
_entity_poly.pdbx_strand_id
1 'polypeptide(L)'
;MDVYVPPTSLKALLETPKGHLDHYPDEAFLLHVFWEAPSRAAAETLLSGLRGCSVATHRDTPCVPTYFFRITKSNPLSPSAATVGAYPLLHDALKKLQVGIPKPVVRADLTRRGMNPDWVDLNLSDPLPLELRTERFVVEFTEIYLDERSFMLHCGSKDYLDAYGIVTKPGLSLRPPVTTRIGSPSSSIVEKILEPILHERVVAVGSNVVWQRPPASPSTARDAVMLALDCTRHADELPPQMRDACTTAVSFSHVLKDGITRWLLVLPQLPSTEFLAQLQEAVGPVIAGEAHTSEGDSADALRTTLASAGLLPVITMNGDASVGYVLHEYARDLHVRIGDHDKS
;
A
#
# COMPACT_ATOMS: atom_id res chain seq x y z
N MET A 1 30.61 3.65 -17.75
CA MET A 1 29.19 3.27 -17.66
C MET A 1 29.00 2.64 -16.30
N ASP A 2 28.18 3.20 -15.43
CA ASP A 2 27.82 2.53 -14.18
C ASP A 2 26.43 1.94 -14.37
N VAL A 3 26.35 0.75 -14.97
CA VAL A 3 25.15 -0.08 -14.88
C VAL A 3 24.94 -0.38 -13.39
N TYR A 4 23.72 -0.21 -12.87
CA TYR A 4 23.45 -0.62 -11.50
C TYR A 4 23.66 -2.13 -11.39
N VAL A 5 24.62 -2.53 -10.57
CA VAL A 5 24.84 -3.92 -10.23
C VAL A 5 24.26 -4.13 -8.83
N PRO A 6 23.16 -4.89 -8.69
CA PRO A 6 22.58 -5.16 -7.38
C PRO A 6 23.62 -5.87 -6.49
N PRO A 7 23.69 -5.54 -5.18
CA PRO A 7 24.61 -6.18 -4.27
C PRO A 7 24.40 -7.70 -4.21
N THR A 8 25.50 -8.46 -4.21
CA THR A 8 25.46 -9.93 -4.21
C THR A 8 25.23 -10.56 -2.84
N SER A 9 25.19 -9.75 -1.77
CA SER A 9 24.91 -10.22 -0.41
C SER A 9 24.16 -9.17 0.41
N LEU A 10 23.42 -9.64 1.44
CA LEU A 10 22.73 -8.77 2.38
C LEU A 10 23.68 -7.80 3.10
N LYS A 11 24.88 -8.28 3.48
CA LYS A 11 25.90 -7.43 4.12
C LYS A 11 26.31 -6.28 3.20
N ALA A 12 26.61 -6.58 1.94
CA ALA A 12 26.97 -5.55 0.97
C ALA A 12 25.83 -4.55 0.74
N LEU A 13 24.58 -5.04 0.71
CA LEU A 13 23.40 -4.19 0.59
C LEU A 13 23.25 -3.22 1.77
N LEU A 14 23.48 -3.69 3.00
CA LEU A 14 23.45 -2.87 4.21
C LEU A 14 24.56 -1.81 4.22
N GLU A 15 25.74 -2.13 3.71
CA GLU A 15 26.91 -1.24 3.66
C GLU A 15 26.87 -0.25 2.47
N THR A 16 26.01 -0.48 1.47
CA THR A 16 25.91 0.37 0.28
C THR A 16 25.45 1.79 0.66
N PRO A 17 26.07 2.86 0.11
CA PRO A 17 25.61 4.23 0.29
C PRO A 17 24.12 4.40 -0.03
N LYS A 18 23.45 5.26 0.74
CA LYS A 18 22.01 5.52 0.68
C LYS A 18 21.76 6.97 0.26
N GLY A 19 20.51 7.31 -0.08
CA GLY A 19 20.12 8.69 -0.40
C GLY A 19 20.25 9.06 -1.88
N HIS A 20 20.20 8.09 -2.79
CA HIS A 20 20.25 8.37 -4.23
C HIS A 20 19.02 9.15 -4.69
N LEU A 21 19.28 10.19 -5.49
CA LEU A 21 18.25 11.01 -6.15
C LEU A 21 18.11 10.68 -7.64
N ASP A 22 19.08 9.96 -8.21
CA ASP A 22 18.97 9.42 -9.55
C ASP A 22 18.09 8.16 -9.56
N HIS A 23 17.35 7.92 -10.64
CA HIS A 23 16.67 6.64 -10.87
C HIS A 23 16.70 6.23 -12.35
N TYR A 24 16.56 4.93 -12.61
CA TYR A 24 16.47 4.43 -13.99
C TYR A 24 15.10 4.73 -14.61
N PRO A 25 15.05 5.08 -15.91
CA PRO A 25 13.79 5.27 -16.62
C PRO A 25 13.03 3.94 -16.74
N ASP A 26 11.70 4.04 -16.89
CA ASP A 26 10.79 2.95 -17.23
C ASP A 26 10.74 1.73 -16.29
N GLU A 27 11.52 1.71 -15.21
CA GLU A 27 11.50 0.65 -14.19
C GLU A 27 10.51 0.92 -13.05
N ALA A 28 9.84 2.07 -13.06
CA ALA A 28 8.98 2.49 -11.96
C ALA A 28 7.78 1.55 -11.79
N PHE A 29 7.48 1.24 -10.54
CA PHE A 29 6.31 0.43 -10.19
C PHE A 29 5.73 0.83 -8.84
N LEU A 30 4.42 0.65 -8.75
CA LEU A 30 3.60 0.86 -7.57
C LEU A 30 3.15 -0.49 -7.04
N LEU A 31 3.25 -0.66 -5.72
CA LEU A 31 2.59 -1.72 -4.97
C LEU A 31 1.46 -1.11 -4.16
N HIS A 32 0.26 -1.66 -4.30
CA HIS A 32 -0.86 -1.36 -3.42
C HIS A 32 -1.36 -2.63 -2.74
N VAL A 33 -1.34 -2.66 -1.41
CA VAL A 33 -1.61 -3.88 -0.64
C VAL A 33 -2.84 -3.70 0.22
N PHE A 34 -3.72 -4.69 0.23
CA PHE A 34 -4.81 -4.83 1.19
C PHE A 34 -4.48 -5.91 2.19
N TRP A 35 -4.40 -5.51 3.47
CA TRP A 35 -4.08 -6.40 4.57
C TRP A 35 -5.25 -6.52 5.54
N GLU A 36 -5.86 -7.71 5.63
CA GLU A 36 -6.97 -7.97 6.56
C GLU A 36 -6.45 -8.31 7.96
N ALA A 37 -6.54 -7.36 8.89
CA ALA A 37 -6.17 -7.54 10.29
C ALA A 37 -7.36 -8.13 11.11
N PRO A 38 -7.10 -9.08 12.02
CA PRO A 38 -8.16 -9.73 12.81
C PRO A 38 -8.82 -8.83 13.85
N SER A 39 -8.15 -7.73 14.24
CA SER A 39 -8.63 -6.78 15.23
C SER A 39 -7.97 -5.42 15.05
N ARG A 40 -8.51 -4.39 15.71
CA ARG A 40 -7.91 -3.05 15.72
C ARG A 40 -6.49 -3.05 16.28
N ALA A 41 -6.25 -3.78 17.38
CA ALA A 41 -4.93 -3.88 17.98
C ALA A 41 -3.89 -4.52 17.04
N ALA A 42 -4.30 -5.51 16.24
CA ALA A 42 -3.44 -6.09 15.21
C ALA A 42 -3.14 -5.09 14.08
N ALA A 43 -4.15 -4.34 13.62
CA ALA A 43 -3.98 -3.29 12.63
C ALA A 43 -3.04 -2.17 13.11
N GLU A 44 -3.18 -1.74 14.37
CA GLU A 44 -2.31 -0.73 14.98
C GLU A 44 -0.88 -1.24 15.20
N THR A 45 -0.71 -2.50 15.58
CA THR A 45 0.61 -3.15 15.69
C THR A 45 1.30 -3.19 14.32
N LEU A 46 0.57 -3.55 13.27
CA LEU A 46 1.05 -3.53 11.90
C LEU A 46 1.45 -2.12 11.47
N LEU A 47 0.59 -1.12 11.69
CA LEU A 47 0.88 0.29 11.41
C LEU A 47 2.12 0.80 12.16
N SER A 48 2.31 0.36 13.41
CA SER A 48 3.49 0.73 14.20
C SER A 48 4.78 0.16 13.62
N GLY A 49 4.76 -1.09 13.13
CA GLY A 49 5.90 -1.67 12.40
C GLY A 49 6.19 -0.90 11.11
N LEU A 50 5.14 -0.64 10.31
CA LEU A 50 5.25 0.11 9.06
C LEU A 50 5.72 1.55 9.27
N ARG A 51 5.42 2.17 10.41
CA ARG A 51 5.99 3.48 10.79
C ARG A 51 7.51 3.41 10.85
N GLY A 52 8.07 2.39 11.50
CA GLY A 52 9.52 2.17 11.53
C GLY A 52 10.11 2.01 10.14
N CYS A 53 9.47 1.18 9.29
CA CYS A 53 9.85 1.02 7.89
C CYS A 53 9.84 2.35 7.12
N SER A 54 8.81 3.17 7.34
CA SER A 54 8.63 4.44 6.63
C SER A 54 9.69 5.47 6.98
N VAL A 55 10.09 5.58 8.25
CA VAL A 55 11.16 6.48 8.71
C VAL A 55 12.50 6.09 8.09
N ALA A 56 12.82 4.79 8.08
CA ALA A 56 14.03 4.28 7.44
C ALA A 56 14.04 4.57 5.93
N THR A 57 12.91 4.30 5.27
CA THR A 57 12.77 4.48 3.81
C THR A 57 12.89 5.94 3.41
N HIS A 58 12.23 6.84 4.13
CA HIS A 58 12.30 8.29 3.91
C HIS A 58 13.73 8.82 4.06
N ARG A 59 14.50 8.30 5.03
CA ARG A 59 15.90 8.73 5.21
C ARG A 59 16.80 8.17 4.12
N ASP A 60 16.65 6.88 3.80
CA ASP A 60 17.65 6.12 3.05
C ASP A 60 17.37 6.07 1.54
N THR A 61 16.12 6.26 1.11
CA THR A 61 15.72 6.01 -0.28
C THR A 61 14.72 7.05 -0.82
N PRO A 62 15.20 8.26 -1.20
CA PRO A 62 14.34 9.29 -1.80
C PRO A 62 13.62 8.87 -3.09
N CYS A 63 14.20 7.92 -3.82
CA CYS A 63 13.58 7.28 -5.00
C CYS A 63 12.42 6.32 -4.64
N VAL A 64 11.93 6.36 -3.39
CA VAL A 64 10.61 5.87 -2.99
C VAL A 64 9.75 7.10 -2.69
N PRO A 65 9.16 7.76 -3.71
CA PRO A 65 8.52 9.06 -3.53
C PRO A 65 7.22 9.01 -2.73
N THR A 66 6.53 7.87 -2.69
CA THR A 66 5.31 7.67 -1.91
C THR A 66 5.44 6.37 -1.11
N TYR A 67 5.21 6.48 0.19
CA TYR A 67 5.30 5.35 1.12
C TYR A 67 4.29 5.55 2.25
N PHE A 68 3.04 5.20 1.99
CA PHE A 68 1.91 5.61 2.81
C PHE A 68 1.00 4.45 3.20
N PHE A 69 0.60 4.41 4.47
CA PHE A 69 -0.19 3.33 5.04
C PHE A 69 -1.31 3.87 5.91
N ARG A 70 -2.48 3.22 5.88
CA ARG A 70 -3.62 3.62 6.72
C ARG A 70 -4.53 2.46 7.08
N ILE A 71 -5.19 2.58 8.23
CA ILE A 71 -6.37 1.77 8.54
C ILE A 71 -7.54 2.40 7.81
N THR A 72 -8.08 1.69 6.81
CA THR A 72 -9.12 2.20 5.92
C THR A 72 -10.51 2.05 6.54
N LYS A 73 -11.34 3.08 6.41
CA LYS A 73 -12.78 3.09 6.75
C LYS A 73 -13.66 2.90 5.53
N SER A 74 -13.14 3.21 4.35
CA SER A 74 -13.86 3.06 3.08
C SER A 74 -14.12 1.59 2.71
N ASN A 75 -13.45 0.64 3.37
CA ASN A 75 -13.55 -0.79 3.09
C ASN A 75 -14.01 -1.59 4.32
N PRO A 76 -15.25 -1.39 4.80
CA PRO A 76 -15.79 -2.19 5.88
C PRO A 76 -15.91 -3.64 5.43
N LEU A 77 -15.35 -4.57 6.21
CA LEU A 77 -15.50 -5.99 5.95
C LEU A 77 -16.83 -6.50 6.50
N SER A 78 -17.59 -7.22 5.68
CA SER A 78 -18.84 -7.90 6.03
C SER A 78 -18.67 -8.87 7.23
N PRO A 79 -19.75 -9.26 7.93
CA PRO A 79 -19.75 -9.46 9.38
C PRO A 79 -18.77 -10.54 9.87
N SER A 80 -18.38 -10.39 11.13
CA SER A 80 -17.51 -11.32 11.83
C SER A 80 -17.97 -12.77 11.64
N ALA A 81 -17.02 -13.69 11.45
CA ALA A 81 -17.33 -15.09 11.20
C ALA A 81 -18.19 -15.68 12.33
N ALA A 82 -19.27 -16.38 11.97
CA ALA A 82 -20.16 -16.99 12.95
C ALA A 82 -19.59 -18.30 13.53
N THR A 83 -18.83 -19.04 12.73
CA THR A 83 -18.29 -20.36 13.08
C THR A 83 -16.78 -20.41 12.95
N VAL A 84 -16.17 -21.40 13.61
CA VAL A 84 -14.75 -21.71 13.51
C VAL A 84 -14.30 -21.92 12.05
N GLY A 85 -15.09 -22.66 11.25
CA GLY A 85 -14.79 -22.92 9.85
C GLY A 85 -14.85 -21.69 8.94
N ALA A 86 -15.58 -20.64 9.35
CA ALA A 86 -15.62 -19.37 8.63
C ALA A 86 -14.50 -18.40 9.04
N TYR A 87 -13.71 -18.73 10.06
CA TYR A 87 -12.59 -17.92 10.53
C TYR A 87 -11.27 -18.45 9.96
N PRO A 88 -10.61 -17.73 9.02
CA PRO A 88 -9.51 -18.28 8.21
C PRO A 88 -8.38 -18.93 9.02
N LEU A 89 -7.92 -18.26 10.08
CA LEU A 89 -6.78 -18.73 10.87
C LEU A 89 -7.06 -20.05 11.60
N LEU A 90 -8.27 -20.22 12.12
CA LEU A 90 -8.67 -21.46 12.79
C LEU A 90 -8.99 -22.56 11.79
N HIS A 91 -9.71 -22.23 10.72
CA HIS A 91 -9.99 -23.16 9.63
C HIS A 91 -8.70 -23.78 9.08
N ASP A 92 -7.68 -22.97 8.80
CA ASP A 92 -6.40 -23.45 8.26
C ASP A 92 -5.64 -24.29 9.29
N ALA A 93 -5.65 -23.89 10.57
CA ALA A 93 -5.04 -24.67 11.65
C ALA A 93 -5.70 -26.04 11.81
N LEU A 94 -7.03 -26.12 11.77
CA LEU A 94 -7.76 -27.38 11.90
C LEU A 94 -7.66 -28.26 10.65
N LYS A 95 -7.60 -27.66 9.45
CA LYS A 95 -7.29 -28.40 8.22
C LYS A 95 -5.93 -29.08 8.27
N LYS A 96 -4.91 -28.47 8.90
CA LYS A 96 -3.60 -29.12 9.11
C LYS A 96 -3.73 -30.45 9.87
N LEU A 97 -4.62 -30.53 10.86
CA LEU A 97 -4.88 -31.78 11.58
C LEU A 97 -5.49 -32.84 10.65
N GLN A 98 -6.42 -32.44 9.77
CA GLN A 98 -7.09 -33.34 8.82
C GLN A 98 -6.12 -33.95 7.81
N VAL A 99 -5.06 -33.23 7.45
CA VAL A 99 -3.99 -33.74 6.55
C VAL A 99 -2.83 -34.41 7.31
N GLY A 100 -3.00 -34.70 8.59
CA GLY A 100 -2.06 -35.52 9.38
C GLY A 100 -0.94 -34.75 10.09
N ILE A 101 -0.99 -33.41 10.15
CA ILE A 101 -0.01 -32.64 10.95
C ILE A 101 -0.23 -32.92 12.45
N PRO A 102 0.82 -33.25 13.23
CA PRO A 102 0.66 -33.58 14.64
C PRO A 102 0.04 -32.46 15.47
N LYS A 103 -0.89 -32.82 16.37
CA LYS A 103 -1.59 -31.90 17.27
C LYS A 103 -0.66 -30.93 18.04
N PRO A 104 0.51 -31.36 18.60
CA PRO A 104 1.43 -30.43 19.27
C PRO A 104 1.98 -29.33 18.35
N VAL A 105 2.17 -29.63 17.06
CA VAL A 105 2.65 -28.65 16.06
C VAL A 105 1.57 -27.60 15.79
N VAL A 106 0.31 -28.03 15.65
CA VAL A 106 -0.81 -27.11 15.45
C VAL A 106 -1.03 -26.23 16.68
N ARG A 107 -0.90 -26.78 17.90
CA ARG A 107 -0.94 -26.00 19.15
C ARG A 107 0.14 -24.90 19.17
N ALA A 108 1.37 -25.24 18.78
CA ALA A 108 2.46 -24.26 18.70
C ALA A 108 2.20 -23.16 17.66
N ASP A 109 1.65 -23.50 16.47
CA ASP A 109 1.29 -22.50 15.45
C ASP A 109 0.19 -21.55 15.94
N LEU A 110 -0.83 -22.07 16.66
CA LEU A 110 -1.86 -21.24 17.29
C LEU A 110 -1.26 -20.26 18.30
N THR A 111 -0.40 -20.73 19.21
CA THR A 111 0.31 -19.86 20.17
C THR A 111 1.13 -18.79 19.46
N ARG A 112 1.85 -19.15 18.40
CA ARG A 112 2.70 -18.21 17.64
C ARG A 112 1.88 -17.12 16.94
N ARG A 113 0.62 -17.39 16.63
CA ARG A 113 -0.36 -16.42 16.08
C ARG A 113 -1.12 -15.65 17.17
N GLY A 114 -0.78 -15.84 18.45
CA GLY A 114 -1.46 -15.22 19.58
C GLY A 114 -2.84 -15.79 19.90
N MET A 115 -3.14 -17.01 19.46
CA MET A 115 -4.42 -17.70 19.72
C MET A 115 -4.30 -18.72 20.86
N ASN A 116 -5.44 -19.09 21.45
CA ASN A 116 -5.49 -20.14 22.48
C ASN A 116 -5.12 -21.50 21.85
N PRO A 117 -4.07 -22.19 22.33
CA PRO A 117 -3.65 -23.48 21.78
C PRO A 117 -4.68 -24.60 21.97
N ASP A 118 -5.57 -24.49 22.95
CA ASP A 118 -6.60 -25.51 23.22
C ASP A 118 -7.76 -25.46 22.20
N TRP A 119 -7.84 -24.42 21.37
CA TRP A 119 -8.81 -24.36 20.26
C TRP A 119 -8.53 -25.37 19.15
N VAL A 120 -7.40 -26.08 19.22
CA VAL A 120 -7.11 -27.25 18.37
C VAL A 120 -8.14 -28.37 18.50
N ASP A 121 -8.93 -28.38 19.58
CA ASP A 121 -9.97 -29.37 19.86
C ASP A 121 -11.38 -28.95 19.41
N LEU A 122 -11.51 -27.77 18.78
CA LEU A 122 -12.77 -27.31 18.20
C LEU A 122 -13.05 -28.00 16.86
N ASN A 123 -14.33 -28.12 16.52
CA ASN A 123 -14.82 -28.52 15.21
C ASN A 123 -15.12 -27.30 14.33
N LEU A 124 -15.04 -27.47 13.01
CA LEU A 124 -15.33 -26.38 12.05
C LEU A 124 -16.77 -25.84 12.14
N SER A 125 -17.71 -26.66 12.61
CA SER A 125 -19.11 -26.28 12.82
C SER A 125 -19.35 -25.52 14.14
N ASP A 126 -18.38 -25.52 15.06
CA ASP A 126 -18.57 -24.91 16.37
C ASP A 126 -18.72 -23.38 16.24
N PRO A 127 -19.46 -22.74 17.17
CA PRO A 127 -19.51 -21.28 17.24
C PRO A 127 -18.11 -20.71 17.41
N LEU A 128 -17.81 -19.60 16.73
CA LEU A 128 -16.52 -18.94 16.88
C LEU A 128 -16.32 -18.52 18.36
N PRO A 129 -15.13 -18.71 18.96
CA PRO A 129 -14.84 -18.20 20.31
C PRO A 129 -15.11 -16.69 20.41
N LEU A 130 -15.65 -16.25 21.55
CA LEU A 130 -16.13 -14.87 21.74
C LEU A 130 -15.00 -13.84 21.52
N GLU A 131 -13.78 -14.19 21.91
CA GLU A 131 -12.58 -13.38 21.78
C GLU A 131 -12.18 -13.11 20.33
N LEU A 132 -12.60 -13.97 19.40
CA LEU A 132 -12.35 -13.83 17.96
C LEU A 132 -13.53 -13.19 17.20
N ARG A 133 -14.66 -12.96 17.88
CA ARG A 133 -15.83 -12.25 17.31
C ARG A 133 -15.61 -10.74 17.31
N THR A 134 -14.42 -10.30 16.96
CA THR A 134 -14.05 -8.90 16.83
C THR A 134 -14.38 -8.38 15.44
N GLU A 135 -14.48 -7.06 15.35
CA GLU A 135 -14.47 -6.35 14.07
C GLU A 135 -13.11 -6.54 13.38
N ARG A 136 -13.15 -6.67 12.07
CA ARG A 136 -11.98 -6.83 11.21
C ARG A 136 -11.63 -5.50 10.59
N PHE A 137 -10.35 -5.26 10.41
CA PHE A 137 -9.84 -4.01 9.87
C PHE A 137 -9.03 -4.29 8.62
N VAL A 138 -9.10 -3.39 7.65
CA VAL A 138 -8.21 -3.43 6.49
C VAL A 138 -7.15 -2.36 6.69
N VAL A 139 -5.91 -2.73 6.43
CA VAL A 139 -4.80 -1.78 6.34
C VAL A 139 -4.37 -1.73 4.89
N GLU A 140 -4.40 -0.53 4.31
CA GLU A 140 -4.02 -0.28 2.93
C GLU A 140 -2.61 0.31 2.87
N PHE A 141 -1.78 -0.21 1.97
CA PHE A 141 -0.40 0.21 1.76
C PHE A 141 -0.25 0.77 0.35
N THR A 142 0.48 1.85 0.17
CA THR A 142 0.86 2.35 -1.16
C THR A 142 2.33 2.71 -1.15
N GLU A 143 3.09 2.01 -1.98
CA GLU A 143 4.54 2.11 -2.07
C GLU A 143 4.89 2.30 -3.55
N ILE A 144 5.68 3.33 -3.88
CA ILE A 144 6.12 3.60 -5.24
C ILE A 144 7.63 3.52 -5.28
N TYR A 145 8.17 2.64 -6.10
CA TYR A 145 9.60 2.44 -6.31
C TYR A 145 9.94 2.90 -7.72
N LEU A 146 10.94 3.75 -7.88
CA LEU A 146 11.28 4.30 -9.19
C LEU A 146 12.18 3.38 -10.04
N ASP A 147 12.87 2.44 -9.41
CA ASP A 147 13.74 1.46 -10.06
C ASP A 147 14.10 0.28 -9.14
N GLU A 148 14.82 -0.72 -9.66
CA GLU A 148 15.26 -1.86 -8.86
C GLU A 148 16.13 -1.43 -7.66
N ARG A 149 16.99 -0.44 -7.85
CA ARG A 149 17.86 0.06 -6.80
C ARG A 149 17.04 0.58 -5.62
N SER A 150 16.01 1.38 -5.85
CA SER A 150 15.18 1.96 -4.79
C SER A 150 14.52 0.85 -3.95
N PHE A 151 13.99 -0.19 -4.58
CA PHE A 151 13.44 -1.35 -3.89
C PHE A 151 14.49 -2.07 -3.04
N MET A 152 15.66 -2.32 -3.61
CA MET A 152 16.74 -3.01 -2.90
C MET A 152 17.29 -2.17 -1.74
N LEU A 153 17.47 -0.86 -1.89
CA LEU A 153 17.93 0.02 -0.81
C LEU A 153 16.91 0.12 0.33
N HIS A 154 15.62 0.15 -0.01
CA HIS A 154 14.51 0.09 0.93
C HIS A 154 14.57 -1.21 1.77
N CYS A 155 14.61 -2.38 1.11
CA CYS A 155 14.73 -3.67 1.80
C CYS A 155 16.10 -3.87 2.47
N GLY A 156 17.08 -3.07 2.07
CA GLY A 156 18.47 -3.10 2.49
C GLY A 156 18.83 -2.17 3.64
N SER A 157 17.84 -1.63 4.36
CA SER A 157 18.07 -0.79 5.54
C SER A 157 17.95 -1.62 6.83
N LYS A 158 18.90 -1.44 7.75
CA LYS A 158 18.89 -2.17 9.03
C LYS A 158 17.64 -1.83 9.85
N ASP A 159 17.33 -0.54 9.96
CA ASP A 159 16.17 -0.06 10.71
C ASP A 159 14.86 -0.56 10.08
N TYR A 160 14.83 -0.65 8.74
CA TYR A 160 13.72 -1.29 8.04
C TYR A 160 13.58 -2.76 8.44
N LEU A 161 14.66 -3.56 8.38
CA LEU A 161 14.60 -4.99 8.71
C LEU A 161 14.18 -5.25 10.16
N ASP A 162 14.68 -4.44 11.10
CA ASP A 162 14.30 -4.51 12.50
C ASP A 162 12.80 -4.23 12.69
N ALA A 163 12.26 -3.21 12.01
CA ALA A 163 10.84 -2.88 12.03
C ALA A 163 9.97 -3.91 11.28
N TYR A 164 10.45 -4.45 10.16
CA TYR A 164 9.77 -5.45 9.35
C TYR A 164 9.61 -6.79 10.10
N GLY A 165 10.48 -7.07 11.07
CA GLY A 165 10.29 -8.16 12.03
C GLY A 165 8.99 -8.06 12.84
N ILE A 166 8.44 -6.86 13.01
CA ILE A 166 7.10 -6.66 13.59
C ILE A 166 6.01 -6.99 12.57
N VAL A 167 6.14 -6.47 11.35
CA VAL A 167 5.16 -6.64 10.25
C VAL A 167 4.95 -8.12 9.90
N THR A 168 6.02 -8.92 9.97
CA THR A 168 6.00 -10.37 9.66
C THR A 168 5.51 -11.26 10.81
N LYS A 169 5.13 -10.69 11.96
CA LYS A 169 4.62 -11.48 13.09
C LYS A 169 3.38 -12.27 12.67
N PRO A 170 3.33 -13.58 12.92
CA PRO A 170 2.15 -14.38 12.67
C PRO A 170 0.94 -13.86 13.45
N GLY A 171 -0.24 -13.93 12.85
CA GLY A 171 -1.48 -13.48 13.50
C GLY A 171 -1.81 -11.99 13.31
N LEU A 172 -0.94 -11.21 12.67
CA LEU A 172 -1.29 -9.84 12.24
C LEU A 172 -2.18 -9.80 10.99
N SER A 173 -2.28 -10.91 10.26
CA SER A 173 -3.15 -11.05 9.09
C SER A 173 -4.07 -12.25 9.21
N LEU A 174 -5.32 -12.09 8.81
CA LEU A 174 -6.29 -13.18 8.70
C LEU A 174 -5.98 -14.10 7.52
N ARG A 175 -5.48 -13.54 6.42
CA ARG A 175 -5.23 -14.21 5.14
C ARG A 175 -3.95 -13.64 4.52
N PRO A 176 -3.33 -14.31 3.53
CA PRO A 176 -2.28 -13.67 2.75
C PRO A 176 -2.74 -12.30 2.22
N PRO A 177 -1.96 -11.23 2.39
CA PRO A 177 -2.29 -9.91 1.85
C PRO A 177 -2.46 -9.96 0.34
N VAL A 178 -3.35 -9.12 -0.20
CA VAL A 178 -3.52 -9.01 -1.64
C VAL A 178 -2.70 -7.81 -2.13
N THR A 179 -1.66 -8.10 -2.90
CA THR A 179 -0.76 -7.09 -3.47
C THR A 179 -1.11 -6.86 -4.94
N THR A 180 -1.45 -5.64 -5.30
CA THR A 180 -1.59 -5.21 -6.70
C THR A 180 -0.30 -4.51 -7.13
N ARG A 181 0.26 -4.93 -8.27
CA ARG A 181 1.36 -4.22 -8.93
C ARG A 181 0.88 -3.52 -10.19
N ILE A 182 1.31 -2.26 -10.36
CA ILE A 182 1.19 -1.50 -11.60
C ILE A 182 2.58 -0.92 -11.93
N GLY A 183 3.03 -1.06 -13.16
CA GLY A 183 4.37 -0.62 -13.57
C GLY A 183 5.24 -1.77 -14.06
N SER A 184 6.51 -1.45 -14.30
CA SER A 184 7.45 -2.31 -15.01
C SER A 184 8.72 -2.54 -14.19
N PRO A 185 8.63 -3.21 -13.01
CA PRO A 185 9.83 -3.57 -12.25
C PRO A 185 10.76 -4.43 -13.11
N SER A 186 12.04 -4.47 -12.75
CA SER A 186 12.99 -5.39 -13.38
C SER A 186 12.57 -6.85 -13.20
N SER A 187 12.94 -7.72 -14.16
CA SER A 187 12.66 -9.16 -14.07
C SER A 187 13.25 -9.79 -12.81
N SER A 188 14.42 -9.31 -12.38
CA SER A 188 15.09 -9.72 -11.14
C SER A 188 14.17 -9.55 -9.92
N ILE A 189 13.47 -8.41 -9.81
CA ILE A 189 12.52 -8.14 -8.72
C ILE A 189 11.30 -9.05 -8.82
N VAL A 190 10.74 -9.21 -10.03
CA VAL A 190 9.54 -10.04 -10.25
C VAL A 190 9.80 -11.48 -9.84
N GLU A 191 10.84 -12.08 -10.41
CA GLU A 191 11.16 -13.51 -10.27
C GLU A 191 11.59 -13.89 -8.85
N LYS A 192 12.25 -12.98 -8.13
CA LYS A 192 12.82 -13.28 -6.80
C LYS A 192 11.91 -12.88 -5.65
N ILE A 193 11.10 -11.84 -5.82
CA ILE A 193 10.35 -11.22 -4.72
C ILE A 193 8.86 -11.16 -5.03
N LEU A 194 8.45 -10.45 -6.09
CA LEU A 194 7.04 -10.07 -6.21
C LEU A 194 6.12 -11.26 -6.51
N GLU A 195 6.51 -12.15 -7.41
CA GLU A 195 5.74 -13.36 -7.71
C GLU A 195 5.82 -14.41 -6.59
N PRO A 196 7.02 -14.85 -6.13
CA PRO A 196 7.11 -15.95 -5.16
C PRO A 196 6.80 -15.55 -3.72
N ILE A 197 7.03 -14.29 -3.31
CA ILE A 197 6.88 -13.85 -1.92
C ILE A 197 5.59 -13.04 -1.73
N LEU A 198 5.34 -12.06 -2.60
CA LEU A 198 4.17 -11.18 -2.45
C LEU A 198 2.92 -11.68 -3.17
N HIS A 199 3.05 -12.70 -4.02
CA HIS A 199 1.97 -13.28 -4.83
C HIS A 199 1.13 -12.19 -5.53
N GLU A 200 1.84 -11.30 -6.21
CA GLU A 200 1.25 -10.10 -6.78
C GLU A 200 0.16 -10.39 -7.84
N ARG A 201 -0.77 -9.44 -7.95
CA ARG A 201 -1.69 -9.33 -9.07
C ARG A 201 -1.20 -8.23 -9.99
N VAL A 202 -0.86 -8.60 -11.21
CA VAL A 202 -0.34 -7.67 -12.21
C VAL A 202 -1.50 -6.92 -12.87
N VAL A 203 -1.42 -5.59 -12.84
CA VAL A 203 -2.31 -4.71 -13.59
C VAL A 203 -1.48 -3.97 -14.62
N ALA A 204 -1.95 -3.98 -15.87
CA ALA A 204 -1.27 -3.26 -16.95
C ALA A 204 -1.27 -1.76 -16.67
N VAL A 205 -0.14 -1.10 -16.95
CA VAL A 205 -0.03 0.36 -16.79
C VAL A 205 -1.03 1.07 -17.71
N GLY A 206 -1.07 0.71 -18.99
CA GLY A 206 -1.92 1.40 -19.97
C GLY A 206 -1.64 2.90 -19.99
N SER A 207 -2.70 3.70 -19.88
CA SER A 207 -2.68 5.17 -19.78
C SER A 207 -2.43 5.72 -18.38
N ASN A 208 -2.27 4.84 -17.38
CA ASN A 208 -1.98 5.25 -16.01
C ASN A 208 -0.57 5.84 -15.87
N VAL A 209 -0.39 6.66 -14.84
CA VAL A 209 0.90 7.23 -14.46
C VAL A 209 1.29 6.66 -13.11
N VAL A 210 2.29 5.79 -13.09
CA VAL A 210 2.89 5.31 -11.84
C VAL A 210 3.65 6.45 -11.15
N TRP A 211 4.48 7.15 -11.93
CA TRP A 211 5.28 8.26 -11.45
C TRP A 211 5.54 9.26 -12.55
N GLN A 212 5.43 10.53 -12.19
CA GLN A 212 6.04 11.65 -12.91
C GLN A 212 6.48 12.72 -11.93
N ARG A 213 7.53 13.45 -12.31
CA ARG A 213 8.08 14.51 -11.46
C ARG A 213 7.01 15.57 -11.17
N PRO A 214 6.88 16.05 -9.92
CA PRO A 214 5.98 17.16 -9.60
C PRO A 214 6.28 18.41 -10.45
N PRO A 215 5.26 19.19 -10.87
CA PRO A 215 5.46 20.43 -11.60
C PRO A 215 6.14 21.53 -10.76
N ALA A 216 6.83 22.45 -11.43
CA ALA A 216 7.75 23.45 -10.85
C ALA A 216 7.13 24.54 -9.94
N SER A 217 5.82 24.50 -9.66
CA SER A 217 5.11 25.44 -8.76
C SER A 217 5.66 25.33 -7.32
N PRO A 218 5.49 26.28 -6.37
CA PRO A 218 5.98 26.11 -4.99
C PRO A 218 5.09 25.14 -4.19
N SER A 219 5.05 23.87 -4.58
CA SER A 219 4.39 22.82 -3.82
C SER A 219 5.36 22.30 -2.78
N THR A 220 4.96 22.30 -1.52
CA THR A 220 5.71 21.62 -0.48
C THR A 220 5.19 20.19 -0.38
N ALA A 221 6.03 19.25 0.06
CA ALA A 221 5.56 17.89 0.35
C ALA A 221 4.41 17.87 1.38
N ARG A 222 4.27 18.93 2.18
CA ARG A 222 3.17 19.11 3.14
C ARG A 222 1.82 19.34 2.46
N ASP A 223 1.81 19.89 1.25
CA ASP A 223 0.59 20.18 0.49
C ASP A 223 0.13 18.99 -0.34
N ALA A 224 0.91 17.89 -0.32
CA ALA A 224 0.56 16.71 -1.07
C ALA A 224 -0.75 16.09 -0.55
N VAL A 225 -1.53 15.57 -1.48
CA VAL A 225 -2.81 14.92 -1.22
C VAL A 225 -2.80 13.55 -1.87
N MET A 226 -3.13 12.52 -1.11
CA MET A 226 -3.48 11.23 -1.65
C MET A 226 -5.00 11.11 -1.71
N LEU A 227 -5.55 10.78 -2.87
CA LEU A 227 -6.95 10.41 -3.05
C LEU A 227 -7.02 8.92 -3.43
N ALA A 228 -7.80 8.16 -2.69
CA ALA A 228 -8.13 6.78 -2.98
C ALA A 228 -9.64 6.67 -3.17
N LEU A 229 -10.10 6.62 -4.42
CA LEU A 229 -11.51 6.77 -4.78
C LEU A 229 -12.06 5.45 -5.31
N ASP A 230 -13.20 5.02 -4.77
CA ASP A 230 -13.97 3.88 -5.26
C ASP A 230 -15.07 4.37 -6.19
N CYS A 231 -15.01 3.95 -7.45
CA CYS A 231 -15.91 4.37 -8.52
C CYS A 231 -16.61 3.17 -9.14
N THR A 232 -17.86 3.34 -9.55
CA THR A 232 -18.65 2.28 -10.23
C THR A 232 -18.37 2.17 -11.72
N ARG A 233 -17.75 3.19 -12.32
CA ARG A 233 -17.36 3.20 -13.72
C ARG A 233 -15.89 2.84 -13.86
N HIS A 234 -15.58 1.99 -14.83
CA HIS A 234 -14.21 1.83 -15.32
C HIS A 234 -13.92 2.97 -16.30
N ALA A 235 -12.96 3.81 -15.97
CA ALA A 235 -12.37 4.77 -16.90
C ALA A 235 -10.95 4.29 -17.19
N ASP A 236 -10.63 4.10 -18.47
CA ASP A 236 -9.32 3.58 -18.87
C ASP A 236 -8.23 4.66 -18.78
N GLU A 237 -8.62 5.93 -18.91
CA GLU A 237 -7.70 7.07 -18.95
C GLU A 237 -8.32 8.30 -18.27
N LEU A 238 -7.49 9.06 -17.55
CA LEU A 238 -7.84 10.41 -17.11
C LEU A 238 -7.52 11.44 -18.21
N PRO A 239 -8.31 12.52 -18.32
CA PRO A 239 -7.96 13.64 -19.18
C PRO A 239 -6.51 14.11 -18.93
N PRO A 240 -5.75 14.49 -19.98
CA PRO A 240 -4.33 14.87 -19.85
C PRO A 240 -4.08 15.92 -18.77
N GLN A 241 -4.91 16.97 -18.70
CA GLN A 241 -4.82 18.01 -17.67
C GLN A 241 -4.88 17.48 -16.23
N MET A 242 -5.61 16.39 -16.01
CA MET A 242 -5.74 15.77 -14.70
C MET A 242 -4.57 14.87 -14.39
N ARG A 243 -4.14 14.10 -15.39
CA ARG A 243 -2.95 13.27 -15.32
C ARG A 243 -1.72 14.11 -15.02
N ASP A 244 -1.54 15.23 -15.70
CA ASP A 244 -0.41 16.15 -15.57
C ASP A 244 -0.37 16.87 -14.21
N ALA A 245 -1.52 16.97 -13.53
CA ALA A 245 -1.60 17.52 -12.18
C ALA A 245 -1.18 16.51 -11.09
N CYS A 246 -1.13 15.23 -11.41
CA CYS A 246 -0.78 14.16 -10.47
C CYS A 246 0.68 13.75 -10.62
N THR A 247 1.31 13.35 -9.52
CA THR A 247 2.57 12.59 -9.58
C THR A 247 2.31 11.11 -9.86
N THR A 248 1.17 10.62 -9.37
CA THR A 248 0.68 9.26 -9.60
C THR A 248 -0.80 9.33 -9.89
N ALA A 249 -1.25 8.66 -10.95
CA ALA A 249 -2.65 8.47 -11.26
C ALA A 249 -2.86 7.08 -11.85
N VAL A 250 -3.34 6.16 -11.03
CA VAL A 250 -3.54 4.77 -11.44
C VAL A 250 -4.94 4.28 -11.12
N SER A 251 -5.47 3.41 -11.96
CA SER A 251 -6.74 2.70 -11.73
C SER A 251 -6.58 1.18 -11.78
N PHE A 252 -7.37 0.47 -11.00
CA PHE A 252 -7.43 -0.99 -11.00
C PHE A 252 -8.74 -1.50 -10.39
N SER A 253 -9.13 -2.73 -10.69
CA SER A 253 -10.28 -3.38 -10.06
C SER A 253 -10.07 -3.56 -8.56
N HIS A 254 -11.04 -3.13 -7.75
CA HIS A 254 -10.95 -3.18 -6.30
C HIS A 254 -10.96 -4.63 -5.80
N VAL A 255 -9.92 -5.05 -5.07
CA VAL A 255 -9.73 -6.48 -4.75
C VAL A 255 -10.71 -7.03 -3.71
N LEU A 256 -11.37 -6.16 -2.95
CA LEU A 256 -12.38 -6.52 -1.94
C LEU A 256 -13.82 -6.21 -2.37
N LYS A 257 -14.03 -5.57 -3.53
CA LYS A 257 -15.34 -5.07 -3.95
C LYS A 257 -15.55 -5.35 -5.43
N ASP A 258 -16.43 -6.31 -5.72
CA ASP A 258 -16.75 -6.68 -7.09
C ASP A 258 -17.38 -5.51 -7.87
N GLY A 259 -16.95 -5.32 -9.11
CA GLY A 259 -17.47 -4.27 -10.00
C GLY A 259 -17.05 -2.84 -9.65
N ILE A 260 -16.19 -2.65 -8.64
CA ILE A 260 -15.67 -1.33 -8.26
C ILE A 260 -14.26 -1.14 -8.83
N THR A 261 -14.01 0.06 -9.35
CA THR A 261 -12.68 0.52 -9.78
C THR A 261 -12.11 1.43 -8.70
N ARG A 262 -10.90 1.12 -8.23
CA ARG A 262 -10.12 1.99 -7.34
C ARG A 262 -9.26 2.92 -8.20
N TRP A 263 -9.38 4.21 -7.97
CA TRP A 263 -8.43 5.23 -8.40
C TRP A 263 -7.51 5.61 -7.24
N LEU A 264 -6.20 5.59 -7.47
CA LEU A 264 -5.20 6.15 -6.58
C LEU A 264 -4.54 7.34 -7.27
N LEU A 265 -4.67 8.51 -6.65
CA LEU A 265 -4.13 9.77 -7.15
C LEU A 265 -3.22 10.35 -6.06
N VAL A 266 -2.01 10.75 -6.44
CA VAL A 266 -1.11 11.53 -5.58
C VAL A 266 -0.92 12.89 -6.21
N LEU A 267 -1.55 13.90 -5.64
CA LEU A 267 -1.38 15.29 -6.05
C LEU A 267 -0.25 15.92 -5.23
N PRO A 268 0.67 16.66 -5.86
CA PRO A 268 1.74 17.35 -5.14
C PRO A 268 1.27 18.64 -4.45
N GLN A 269 0.01 19.03 -4.62
CA GLN A 269 -0.64 20.21 -4.05
C GLN A 269 -2.13 19.96 -3.82
N LEU A 270 -2.77 20.81 -3.03
CA LEU A 270 -4.22 20.77 -2.79
C LEU A 270 -5.01 20.92 -4.11
N PRO A 271 -5.98 20.04 -4.40
CA PRO A 271 -6.83 20.18 -5.56
C PRO A 271 -7.80 21.38 -5.43
N SER A 272 -8.17 21.98 -6.55
CA SER A 272 -9.27 22.94 -6.60
C SER A 272 -10.63 22.24 -6.66
N THR A 273 -11.71 22.96 -6.33
CA THR A 273 -13.08 22.43 -6.46
C THR A 273 -13.39 22.06 -7.91
N GLU A 274 -12.91 22.86 -8.87
CA GLU A 274 -13.06 22.58 -10.30
C GLU A 274 -12.36 21.29 -10.70
N PHE A 275 -11.13 21.06 -10.23
CA PHE A 275 -10.41 19.81 -10.47
C PHE A 275 -11.21 18.59 -9.95
N LEU A 276 -11.75 18.67 -8.72
CA LEU A 276 -12.53 17.58 -8.14
C LEU A 276 -13.86 17.34 -8.87
N ALA A 277 -14.48 18.39 -9.42
CA ALA A 277 -15.69 18.25 -10.24
C ALA A 277 -15.38 17.55 -11.57
N GLN A 278 -14.32 17.97 -12.26
CA GLN A 278 -13.85 17.33 -13.50
C GLN A 278 -13.43 15.87 -13.25
N LEU A 279 -12.82 15.59 -12.08
CA LEU A 279 -12.45 14.23 -11.70
C LEU A 279 -13.68 13.33 -11.64
N GLN A 280 -14.73 13.74 -10.94
CA GLN A 280 -15.98 12.97 -10.83
C GLN A 280 -16.63 12.74 -12.19
N GLU A 281 -16.57 13.71 -13.10
CA GLU A 281 -17.09 13.54 -14.46
C GLU A 281 -16.28 12.48 -15.23
N ALA A 282 -14.95 12.51 -15.11
CA ALA A 282 -14.04 11.59 -15.79
C ALA A 282 -14.15 10.16 -15.24
N VAL A 283 -14.08 9.98 -13.91
CA VAL A 283 -14.04 8.65 -13.28
C VAL A 283 -15.42 8.08 -12.96
N GLY A 284 -16.48 8.87 -13.14
CA GLY A 284 -17.84 8.52 -12.76
C GLY A 284 -18.12 8.73 -11.26
N PRO A 285 -19.32 8.33 -10.80
CA PRO A 285 -19.75 8.55 -9.42
C PRO A 285 -18.80 7.90 -8.41
N VAL A 286 -18.23 8.72 -7.53
CA VAL A 286 -17.47 8.27 -6.36
C VAL A 286 -18.47 7.79 -5.32
N ILE A 287 -18.41 6.51 -4.97
CA ILE A 287 -19.34 5.90 -4.01
C ILE A 287 -18.75 5.76 -2.61
N ALA A 288 -17.41 5.74 -2.53
CA ALA A 288 -16.65 5.73 -1.30
C ALA A 288 -15.23 6.21 -1.62
N GLY A 289 -14.47 6.59 -0.61
CA GLY A 289 -13.05 6.84 -0.79
C GLY A 289 -12.41 7.45 0.43
N GLU A 290 -11.13 7.72 0.30
CA GLU A 290 -10.34 8.39 1.33
C GLU A 290 -9.46 9.45 0.72
N ALA A 291 -9.31 10.54 1.46
CA ALA A 291 -8.38 11.60 1.17
C ALA A 291 -7.42 11.74 2.34
N HIS A 292 -6.12 11.88 2.05
CA HIS A 292 -5.11 12.13 3.06
C HIS A 292 -4.25 13.32 2.69
N THR A 293 -3.99 14.19 3.66
CA THR A 293 -3.04 15.31 3.58
C THR A 293 -2.50 15.64 4.97
N SER A 294 -1.48 16.49 5.04
CA SER A 294 -0.92 16.96 6.31
C SER A 294 -1.98 17.61 7.20
N GLU A 295 -1.87 17.44 8.51
CA GLU A 295 -2.76 18.08 9.48
C GLU A 295 -2.65 19.61 9.49
N GLY A 296 -3.63 20.29 10.10
CA GLY A 296 -3.71 21.75 10.16
C GLY A 296 -4.37 22.37 8.93
N ASP A 297 -3.85 23.51 8.47
CA ASP A 297 -4.47 24.33 7.43
C ASP A 297 -4.75 23.57 6.13
N SER A 298 -3.87 22.64 5.72
CA SER A 298 -4.06 21.82 4.52
C SER A 298 -5.26 20.87 4.64
N ALA A 299 -5.47 20.28 5.81
CA ALA A 299 -6.61 19.41 6.07
C ALA A 299 -7.94 20.19 6.07
N ASP A 300 -7.97 21.39 6.65
CA ASP A 300 -9.16 22.24 6.66
C ASP A 300 -9.50 22.80 5.26
N ALA A 301 -8.48 23.18 4.50
CA ALA A 301 -8.62 23.60 3.11
C ALA A 301 -9.16 22.45 2.24
N LEU A 302 -8.55 21.26 2.31
CA LEU A 302 -9.01 20.08 1.57
C LEU A 302 -10.44 19.70 1.94
N ARG A 303 -10.82 19.81 3.22
CA ARG A 303 -12.19 19.55 3.69
C ARG A 303 -13.19 20.48 3.05
N THR A 304 -12.86 21.76 2.98
CA THR A 304 -13.70 22.79 2.36
C THR A 304 -13.86 22.54 0.86
N THR A 305 -12.77 22.19 0.17
CA THR A 305 -12.78 21.85 -1.26
C THR A 305 -13.63 20.61 -1.53
N LEU A 306 -13.46 19.54 -0.74
CA LEU A 306 -14.25 18.30 -0.86
C LEU A 306 -15.74 18.55 -0.58
N ALA A 307 -16.08 19.37 0.40
CA ALA A 307 -17.47 19.73 0.69
C ALA A 307 -18.10 20.51 -0.48
N SER A 308 -17.35 21.46 -1.03
CA SER A 308 -17.79 22.29 -2.17
C SER A 308 -17.94 21.47 -3.45
N ALA A 309 -17.14 20.41 -3.61
CA ALA A 309 -17.26 19.45 -4.71
C ALA A 309 -18.32 18.35 -4.45
N GLY A 310 -19.02 18.38 -3.31
CA GLY A 310 -20.04 17.38 -2.95
C GLY A 310 -19.49 16.00 -2.58
N LEU A 311 -18.18 15.86 -2.36
CA LEU A 311 -17.51 14.58 -2.11
C LEU A 311 -17.37 14.22 -0.63
N LEU A 312 -17.46 15.21 0.27
CA LEU A 312 -17.28 14.99 1.70
C LEU A 312 -18.23 13.91 2.31
N PRO A 313 -19.48 13.71 1.84
CA PRO A 313 -20.33 12.65 2.36
C PRO A 313 -19.84 11.22 2.07
N VAL A 314 -19.01 11.03 1.04
CA VAL A 314 -18.54 9.70 0.58
C VAL A 314 -17.03 9.51 0.74
N ILE A 315 -16.28 10.60 0.97
CA ILE A 315 -14.83 10.56 1.20
C ILE A 315 -14.51 10.76 2.68
N THR A 316 -13.83 9.79 3.27
CA THR A 316 -13.25 9.93 4.61
C THR A 316 -11.93 10.70 4.51
N MET A 317 -11.84 11.80 5.23
CA MET A 317 -10.59 12.57 5.33
C MET A 317 -9.76 12.12 6.51
N ASN A 318 -8.43 11.97 6.30
CA ASN A 318 -7.44 11.62 7.32
C ASN A 318 -8.01 10.55 8.26
N GLY A 319 -8.19 9.33 7.73
CA GLY A 319 -8.76 8.19 8.46
C GLY A 319 -8.12 7.96 9.84
N ASP A 320 -8.66 7.02 10.62
CA ASP A 320 -8.38 6.91 12.07
C ASP A 320 -6.90 6.87 12.44
N ALA A 321 -6.10 6.18 11.63
CA ALA A 321 -4.67 6.10 11.82
C ALA A 321 -3.98 5.93 10.46
N SER A 322 -2.89 6.67 10.28
CA SER A 322 -2.01 6.56 9.13
C SER A 322 -0.56 6.81 9.53
N VAL A 323 0.37 6.30 8.72
CA VAL A 323 1.82 6.47 8.90
C VAL A 323 2.50 6.56 7.54
N GLY A 324 3.74 7.04 7.54
CA GLY A 324 4.53 7.26 6.34
C GLY A 324 4.30 8.64 5.73
N TYR A 325 4.46 8.75 4.41
CA TYR A 325 4.42 10.02 3.70
C TYR A 325 3.77 9.85 2.32
N VAL A 326 2.93 10.82 1.95
CA VAL A 326 2.26 10.86 0.65
C VAL A 326 3.25 11.18 -0.46
N LEU A 327 4.12 12.17 -0.23
CA LEU A 327 5.15 12.58 -1.17
C LEU A 327 6.43 12.92 -0.42
N HIS A 328 7.55 12.40 -0.88
CA HIS A 328 8.86 12.67 -0.31
C HIS A 328 9.27 14.13 -0.53
N GLU A 329 9.94 14.76 0.43
CA GLU A 329 10.44 16.13 0.28
C GLU A 329 11.43 16.35 -0.88
N TYR A 330 12.15 15.31 -1.31
CA TYR A 330 13.07 15.36 -2.45
C TYR A 330 12.43 14.94 -3.78
N ALA A 331 11.12 14.67 -3.82
CA ALA A 331 10.39 14.22 -5.01
C ALA A 331 10.65 15.07 -6.27
N ARG A 332 10.90 16.37 -6.08
CA ARG A 332 11.20 17.33 -7.14
C ARG A 332 12.64 17.25 -7.66
N ASP A 333 13.55 16.87 -6.77
CA ASP A 333 14.99 16.78 -7.04
C ASP A 333 15.38 15.43 -7.65
N LEU A 334 14.43 14.49 -7.70
CA LEU A 334 14.62 13.19 -8.34
C LEU A 334 14.87 13.37 -9.83
N HIS A 335 15.90 12.70 -10.32
CA HIS A 335 16.36 12.81 -11.70
C HIS A 335 16.48 11.46 -12.40
N VAL A 336 16.01 11.43 -13.65
CA VAL A 336 16.16 10.27 -14.51
C VAL A 336 17.64 10.17 -14.91
N ARG A 337 18.23 8.98 -14.75
CA ARG A 337 19.50 8.64 -15.38
C ARG A 337 19.27 8.50 -16.87
N ILE A 338 19.61 9.53 -17.62
CA ILE A 338 19.64 9.46 -19.08
C ILE A 338 20.95 8.75 -19.46
N GLY A 339 20.85 7.50 -19.92
CA GLY A 339 21.95 6.88 -20.66
C GLY A 339 22.13 7.61 -21.99
N ASP A 340 23.37 7.85 -22.42
CA ASP A 340 23.69 8.26 -23.80
C ASP A 340 23.28 7.10 -24.75
N HIS A 341 21.99 6.93 -25.01
CA HIS A 341 21.49 6.07 -26.10
C HIS A 341 21.39 6.84 -27.42
N ASP A 342 21.70 8.14 -27.44
CA ASP A 342 21.62 9.03 -28.60
C ASP A 342 22.99 9.63 -29.01
N LYS A 343 24.06 8.84 -28.91
CA LYS A 343 25.28 9.12 -29.68
C LYS A 343 25.67 7.92 -30.53
N SER A 344 25.32 8.09 -31.80
CA SER A 344 25.72 7.40 -33.05
C SER A 344 25.20 5.99 -33.29
#